data_AF-A0A1V4DX40-F1
#
_entry.id   AF-A0A1V4DX40-F1
#
_cell.length_a   1.000
_cell.length_b   1.000
_cell.length_c   1.000
_cell.angle_alpha   90.00
_cell.angle_beta   90.00
_cell.angle_gamma   90.00
#
_symmetry.space_group_name_H-M   'P 1'
#
loop_
_entity.id
_entity.type
_entity.pdbx_description
1 polymer ?
#
loop_
_entity_poly.entity_id
_entity_poly.type
_entity_poly.pdbx_seq_one_letter_code
_entity_poly.pdbx_strand_id
1 'polypeptide(L)'
;MAGAGVRAGAGAGVGVVDVGVGGAGAGEGWFGFAASPRPAAPELAAAVQRECLRRGLIVELGGPRGNVVRLLPPLTITDEQAEAVLDRLSDAVEAAAHLHTARGERGVGQRPQPKRRRLAQRLERDLVQQLQPHQRDHPDRPDQ
;
A
#
# COMPACT_ATOMS: atom_id res chain seq x y z
N MET A 1 -9.10 -2.31 17.43
CA MET A 1 -8.45 -1.02 17.72
C MET A 1 -6.94 -1.28 17.81
N ALA A 2 -6.19 -1.12 16.72
CA ALA A 2 -4.74 -1.36 16.67
C ALA A 2 -4.02 -0.01 16.68
N GLY A 3 -3.27 0.29 17.73
CA GLY A 3 -2.55 1.56 17.89
C GLY A 3 -1.21 1.55 17.14
N ALA A 4 -0.94 2.62 16.40
CA ALA A 4 0.35 2.88 15.78
C ALA A 4 1.35 3.32 16.87
N GLY A 5 2.39 2.51 17.13
CA GLY A 5 3.46 2.87 18.07
C GLY A 5 4.59 3.63 17.36
N VAL A 6 4.76 4.90 17.68
CA VAL A 6 5.96 5.69 17.33
C VAL A 6 7.07 5.34 18.32
N ARG A 7 8.27 4.98 17.83
CA ARG A 7 9.46 4.82 18.67
C ARG A 7 10.43 5.96 18.39
N ALA A 8 10.65 6.81 19.38
CA ALA A 8 11.70 7.84 19.37
C ALA A 8 13.02 7.23 19.85
N GLY A 9 14.07 7.31 19.04
CA GLY A 9 15.43 6.97 19.45
C GLY A 9 16.10 8.18 20.10
N ALA A 10 16.61 8.00 21.32
CA ALA A 10 17.42 9.02 22.00
C ALA A 10 18.84 9.04 21.42
N GLY A 11 19.18 10.12 20.72
CA GLY A 11 20.52 10.42 20.24
C GLY A 11 20.59 11.92 19.94
N ALA A 12 21.63 12.59 20.43
CA ALA A 12 21.79 14.03 20.34
C ALA A 12 21.58 14.54 18.89
N GLY A 13 20.54 15.34 18.71
CA GLY A 13 20.43 16.32 17.62
C GLY A 13 20.24 15.78 16.20
N VAL A 14 19.46 14.72 15.96
CA VAL A 14 18.62 14.51 14.75
C VAL A 14 17.56 13.48 15.12
N GLY A 15 16.31 13.90 15.28
CA GLY A 15 15.19 12.98 15.54
C GLY A 15 14.86 12.17 14.29
N VAL A 16 15.38 10.94 14.20
CA VAL A 16 14.95 9.98 13.18
C VAL A 16 13.73 9.24 13.71
N VAL A 17 12.57 9.43 13.08
CA VAL A 17 11.37 8.64 13.37
C VAL A 17 11.31 7.50 12.36
N ASP A 18 11.48 6.27 12.83
CA ASP A 18 11.28 5.08 12.00
C ASP A 18 9.79 4.70 12.01
N VAL A 19 9.11 4.89 10.88
CA VAL A 19 7.68 4.58 10.76
C VAL A 19 7.51 3.10 10.43
N GLY A 20 7.11 2.30 11.41
CA GLY A 20 6.84 0.88 11.23
C GLY A 20 5.48 0.44 11.77
N VAL A 21 4.57 0.00 10.90
CA VAL A 21 3.20 -0.48 11.26
C VAL A 21 3.21 -1.88 11.91
N GLY A 22 3.40 -2.00 13.23
CA GLY A 22 3.47 -3.30 13.93
C GLY A 22 2.09 -3.83 14.37
N GLY A 23 1.80 -5.11 14.12
CA GLY A 23 0.64 -5.82 14.67
C GLY A 23 0.86 -6.30 16.10
N ALA A 24 -0.21 -6.34 16.91
CA ALA A 24 -0.17 -6.64 18.34
C ALA A 24 0.07 -8.13 18.64
N GLY A 25 1.00 -8.40 19.58
CA GLY A 25 1.30 -9.71 20.16
C GLY A 25 2.21 -9.52 21.38
N ALA A 26 1.90 -10.25 22.45
CA ALA A 26 2.16 -9.94 23.86
C ALA A 26 3.58 -10.22 24.40
N GLY A 27 3.88 -9.57 25.53
CA GLY A 27 4.60 -10.20 26.64
C GLY A 27 6.12 -10.02 26.72
N GLU A 28 6.54 -9.20 27.69
CA GLU A 28 7.77 -9.29 28.50
C GLU A 28 9.13 -9.50 27.77
N GLY A 29 9.93 -8.43 27.76
CA GLY A 29 11.37 -8.48 27.51
C GLY A 29 11.89 -7.23 26.82
N TRP A 30 12.60 -6.36 27.55
CA TRP A 30 13.20 -5.12 27.03
C TRP A 30 14.37 -5.36 26.02
N PHE A 31 14.58 -6.59 25.56
CA PHE A 31 15.55 -6.92 24.52
C PHE A 31 15.01 -7.99 23.56
N GLY A 32 14.03 -7.62 22.73
CA GLY A 32 13.49 -8.47 21.67
C GLY A 32 13.96 -8.03 20.28
N PHE A 33 15.24 -8.24 19.94
CA PHE A 33 15.71 -8.12 18.55
C PHE A 33 15.70 -9.49 17.87
N ALA A 34 14.51 -9.94 17.48
CA ALA A 34 14.37 -11.01 16.50
C ALA A 34 13.19 -10.75 15.53
N ALA A 35 12.91 -9.48 15.22
CA ALA A 35 12.09 -9.15 14.07
C ALA A 35 13.03 -9.03 12.85
N SER A 36 12.83 -9.90 11.86
CA SER A 36 13.47 -9.74 10.55
C SER A 36 13.25 -8.30 10.05
N PRO A 37 14.27 -7.63 9.46
CA PRO A 37 14.13 -6.27 8.98
C PRO A 37 12.92 -6.17 8.05
N ARG A 38 12.00 -5.28 8.37
CA ARG A 38 10.83 -5.08 7.51
C ARG A 38 11.27 -4.53 6.15
N PRO A 39 10.57 -4.91 5.07
CA PRO A 39 10.83 -4.34 3.77
C PRO A 39 10.63 -2.82 3.83
N ALA A 40 11.46 -2.07 3.09
CA ALA A 40 11.26 -0.63 2.97
C ALA A 40 9.92 -0.34 2.28
N ALA A 41 9.25 0.71 2.73
CA ALA A 41 7.99 1.18 2.19
C ALA A 41 8.10 2.66 1.76
N PRO A 42 8.84 2.97 0.67
CA PRO A 42 9.01 4.36 0.20
C PRO A 42 7.68 5.03 -0.16
N GLU A 43 6.70 4.27 -0.66
CA GLU A 43 5.38 4.80 -1.01
C GLU A 43 4.59 5.24 0.23
N LEU A 44 4.77 4.53 1.35
CA LEU A 44 4.20 4.91 2.63
C LEU A 44 4.87 6.18 3.16
N ALA A 45 6.20 6.25 3.12
CA ALA A 45 6.93 7.44 3.54
C ALA A 45 6.52 8.69 2.73
N ALA A 46 6.38 8.56 1.40
CA ALA A 46 5.86 9.62 0.55
C ALA A 46 4.40 9.98 0.86
N ALA A 47 3.57 9.02 1.27
CA ALA A 47 2.20 9.30 1.72
C ALA A 47 2.19 10.10 3.03
N VAL A 48 3.03 9.73 4.00
CA VAL A 48 3.20 10.47 5.26
C VAL A 48 3.65 11.90 4.98
N GLN A 49 4.66 12.10 4.13
CA GLN A 49 5.12 13.45 3.76
C GLN A 49 3.99 14.32 3.17
N ARG A 50 3.16 13.76 2.27
CA ARG A 50 2.01 14.48 1.71
C ARG A 50 0.96 14.82 2.78
N GLU A 51 0.69 13.92 3.71
CA GLU A 51 -0.22 14.17 4.84
C GLU A 51 0.32 15.22 5.82
N CYS A 52 1.63 15.24 6.06
CA CYS A 52 2.29 16.28 6.87
C CYS A 52 2.14 17.65 6.21
N LEU A 53 2.44 17.75 4.90
CA LEU A 53 2.33 19.01 4.16
C LEU A 53 0.89 19.56 4.17
N ARG A 54 -0.13 18.70 4.04
CA ARG A 54 -1.54 19.08 4.18
C ARG A 54 -1.89 19.69 5.54
N ARG A 55 -1.18 19.28 6.59
CA ARG A 55 -1.37 19.76 7.97
C ARG A 55 -0.44 20.92 8.32
N GLY A 56 0.30 21.45 7.34
CA GLY A 56 1.23 22.55 7.54
C GLY A 56 2.57 22.15 8.17
N LEU A 57 2.91 20.85 8.17
CA LEU A 57 4.19 20.34 8.67
C LEU A 57 5.10 19.95 7.48
N ILE A 58 6.26 20.60 7.36
CA ILE A 58 7.26 20.28 6.34
C ILE A 58 8.22 19.23 6.91
N VAL A 59 8.43 18.15 6.15
CA VAL A 59 9.33 17.04 6.51
C VAL A 59 10.13 16.58 5.29
N GLU A 60 11.31 16.03 5.52
CA GLU A 60 12.15 15.46 4.48
C GLU A 60 12.01 13.93 4.42
N LEU A 61 12.27 13.37 3.23
CA LEU A 61 12.48 11.93 3.06
C LEU A 61 13.98 11.64 2.94
N GLY A 62 14.42 10.55 3.55
CA GLY A 62 15.83 10.16 3.55
C GLY A 62 16.08 8.66 3.58
N GLY A 63 17.35 8.31 3.75
CA GLY A 63 17.87 6.95 3.72
C GLY A 63 18.03 6.41 2.29
N PRO A 64 18.80 5.32 2.09
CA PRO A 64 19.10 4.79 0.75
C PRO A 64 17.87 4.34 -0.04
N ARG A 65 16.79 4.00 0.68
CA ARG A 65 15.53 3.50 0.09
C ARG A 65 14.41 4.52 0.16
N GLY A 66 14.67 5.77 0.55
CA GLY A 66 13.66 6.85 0.62
C GLY A 66 12.50 6.57 1.58
N ASN A 67 12.73 5.74 2.60
CA ASN A 67 11.69 5.23 3.49
C ASN A 67 11.73 5.85 4.89
N VAL A 68 12.54 6.89 5.10
CA VAL A 68 12.73 7.55 6.40
C VAL A 68 12.15 8.94 6.34
N VAL A 69 11.31 9.31 7.31
CA VAL A 69 10.81 10.69 7.49
C VAL A 69 11.68 11.39 8.52
N ARG A 70 12.17 12.60 8.20
CA ARG A 70 13.07 13.36 9.07
C ARG A 70 12.41 14.66 9.54
N LEU A 71 12.50 14.89 10.85
CA LEU A 71 12.19 16.18 11.47
C LEU A 71 13.52 16.92 11.71
N LEU A 72 13.59 18.16 11.26
CA LEU A 72 14.73 19.05 11.46
C LEU A 72 14.24 20.39 12.05
N PRO A 73 13.62 20.38 13.25
CA PRO A 73 13.21 21.61 13.90
C PRO A 73 14.42 22.45 14.31
N PRO A 74 14.27 23.77 14.47
CA PRO A 74 15.34 24.62 15.02
C PRO A 74 15.67 24.22 16.46
N LEU A 75 16.89 24.51 16.90
CA LEU A 75 17.34 24.27 18.30
C LEU A 75 16.61 25.16 19.32
N THR A 76 15.80 26.11 18.86
CA THR A 76 15.02 27.05 19.68
C THR A 76 13.54 26.67 19.77
N ILE A 77 13.17 25.46 19.36
CA ILE A 77 11.78 24.99 19.48
C ILE A 77 11.40 24.88 20.97
N THR A 78 10.17 25.30 21.29
CA THR A 78 9.58 25.14 22.63
C THR A 78 8.90 23.77 22.77
N ASP A 79 8.65 23.33 24.00
CA ASP A 79 7.97 22.05 24.25
C ASP A 79 6.55 22.07 23.67
N GLU A 80 5.83 23.19 23.78
CA GLU A 80 4.48 23.34 23.20
C GLU A 80 4.51 23.24 21.67
N GLN A 81 5.54 23.79 21.03
CA GLN A 81 5.73 23.66 19.59
C GLN A 81 6.12 22.24 19.20
N ALA A 82 6.95 21.57 20.00
CA ALA A 82 7.34 20.18 19.77
C ALA A 82 6.13 19.24 19.85
N GLU A 83 5.29 19.41 20.88
CA GLU A 83 4.04 18.65 21.03
C GLU A 83 3.13 18.85 19.80
N ALA A 84 2.94 20.11 19.39
CA ALA A 84 2.12 20.41 18.22
C ALA A 84 2.70 19.84 16.90
N VAL A 85 4.02 19.63 16.81
CA VAL A 85 4.65 18.93 15.67
C VAL A 85 4.36 17.43 15.74
N LEU A 86 4.50 16.84 16.93
CA LEU A 86 4.27 15.41 17.15
C LEU A 86 2.80 15.02 16.92
N ASP A 87 1.85 15.85 17.35
CA ASP A 87 0.41 15.67 17.09
C ASP A 87 0.13 15.60 15.59
N ARG A 88 0.60 16.62 14.84
CA ARG A 88 0.39 16.68 13.38
C ARG A 88 1.06 15.51 12.65
N LEU A 89 2.23 15.09 13.11
CA LEU A 89 2.94 13.95 12.55
C LEU A 89 2.18 12.64 12.83
N SER A 90 1.68 12.45 14.05
CA SER A 90 0.88 11.29 14.43
C SER A 90 -0.37 11.17 13.55
N ASP A 91 -1.14 12.25 13.42
CA ASP A 91 -2.33 12.31 12.56
C ASP A 91 -2.00 12.01 11.09
N ALA A 92 -0.85 12.47 10.61
CA ALA A 92 -0.40 12.22 9.25
C ALA A 92 -0.03 10.75 9.01
N VAL A 93 0.62 10.11 9.98
CA VAL A 93 0.99 8.69 9.93
C VAL A 93 -0.25 7.81 9.95
N GLU A 94 -1.21 8.10 10.83
CA GLU A 94 -2.47 7.36 10.90
C GLU A 94 -3.24 7.44 9.58
N ALA A 95 -3.43 8.65 9.04
CA ALA A 95 -4.10 8.85 7.77
C ALA A 95 -3.40 8.12 6.61
N ALA A 96 -2.07 8.19 6.54
CA ALA A 96 -1.29 7.52 5.51
C ALA A 96 -1.38 5.99 5.64
N ALA A 97 -1.37 5.45 6.85
CA ALA A 97 -1.48 4.02 7.12
C ALA A 97 -2.85 3.46 6.70
N HIS A 98 -3.94 4.17 7.00
CA HIS A 98 -5.28 3.79 6.55
C HIS A 98 -5.38 3.73 5.02
N LEU A 99 -4.85 4.74 4.32
CA LEU A 99 -4.84 4.77 2.86
C LEU A 99 -3.96 3.66 2.26
N HIS A 100 -2.81 3.37 2.87
CA HIS A 100 -1.89 2.34 2.41
C HIS A 100 -2.49 0.95 2.55
N THR A 101 -3.09 0.63 3.69
CA THR A 101 -3.78 -0.65 3.93
C THR A 101 -4.95 -0.83 2.95
N ALA A 102 -5.80 0.19 2.78
CA ALA A 102 -6.91 0.13 1.82
C ALA A 102 -6.45 -0.04 0.35
N ARG A 103 -5.25 0.46 -0.02
CA ARG A 103 -4.65 0.18 -1.34
C ARG A 103 -4.11 -1.25 -1.42
N GLY A 104 -3.50 -1.76 -0.35
CA GLY A 104 -3.05 -3.14 -0.26
C GLY A 104 -4.19 -4.13 -0.45
N GLU A 105 -5.32 -3.93 0.22
CA GLU A 105 -6.52 -4.76 0.10
C GLU A 105 -7.11 -4.73 -1.33
N ARG A 106 -7.19 -3.54 -1.95
CA ARG A 106 -7.63 -3.42 -3.35
C ARG A 106 -6.68 -4.08 -4.34
N GLY A 107 -5.38 -4.09 -4.06
CA GLY A 107 -4.36 -4.75 -4.88
C GLY A 107 -4.41 -6.28 -4.79
N VAL A 108 -4.77 -6.83 -3.63
CA VAL A 108 -4.95 -8.29 -3.43
C VAL A 108 -6.19 -8.81 -4.17
N GLY A 109 -7.24 -8.00 -4.32
CA GLY A 109 -8.47 -8.37 -5.05
C GLY A 109 -8.41 -8.21 -6.58
N GLN A 110 -7.37 -7.58 -7.13
CA GLN A 110 -7.20 -7.38 -8.57
C GLN A 110 -5.99 -8.14 -9.08
N ARG A 111 -6.06 -9.48 -9.11
CA ARG A 111 -5.26 -10.23 -10.09
C ARG A 111 -5.83 -9.93 -11.48
N PRO A 112 -5.10 -9.27 -12.40
CA PRO A 112 -5.54 -9.27 -13.79
C PRO A 112 -5.56 -10.71 -14.26
N GLN A 113 -6.74 -11.24 -14.60
CA GLN A 113 -6.82 -12.56 -15.23
C GLN A 113 -5.93 -12.53 -16.48
N PRO A 114 -4.92 -13.41 -16.61
CA PRO A 114 -4.07 -13.42 -17.78
C PRO A 114 -4.94 -13.67 -19.01
N LYS A 115 -4.54 -13.10 -20.15
CA LYS A 115 -5.22 -13.05 -21.46
C LYS A 115 -5.59 -14.42 -22.08
N ARG A 116 -5.73 -15.50 -21.31
CA ARG A 116 -6.15 -16.84 -21.72
C ARG A 116 -7.65 -16.95 -22.00
N ARG A 117 -8.48 -16.10 -21.38
CA ARG A 117 -9.95 -16.15 -21.57
C ARG A 117 -10.39 -15.81 -22.99
N ARG A 118 -9.67 -14.93 -23.70
CA ARG A 118 -10.01 -14.57 -25.10
C ARG A 118 -9.64 -15.66 -26.11
N LEU A 119 -8.57 -16.42 -25.86
CA LEU A 119 -8.17 -17.52 -26.74
C LEU A 119 -9.11 -18.73 -26.56
N ALA A 120 -9.45 -19.06 -25.32
CA ALA A 120 -10.43 -20.10 -25.01
C ALA A 120 -11.81 -19.80 -25.65
N GLN A 121 -12.28 -18.56 -25.54
CA GLN A 121 -13.54 -18.14 -26.17
C GLN A 121 -13.50 -18.13 -27.71
N ARG A 122 -12.33 -17.87 -28.33
CA ARG A 122 -12.17 -18.00 -29.80
C ARG A 122 -12.16 -19.47 -30.22
N LEU A 123 -11.44 -20.32 -29.50
CA LEU A 123 -11.40 -21.76 -29.76
C LEU A 123 -12.77 -22.41 -29.57
N GLU A 124 -13.53 -22.04 -28.53
CA GLU A 124 -14.90 -22.52 -28.32
C GLU A 124 -15.84 -22.06 -29.45
N ARG A 125 -15.73 -20.80 -29.92
CA ARG A 125 -16.51 -20.32 -31.07
C ARG A 125 -16.19 -21.09 -32.35
N ASP A 126 -14.90 -21.32 -32.62
CA ASP A 126 -14.48 -22.07 -33.81
C ASP A 126 -14.93 -23.54 -33.73
N LEU A 127 -14.89 -24.16 -32.54
CA LEU A 127 -15.34 -25.53 -32.34
C LEU A 127 -16.86 -25.68 -32.51
N VAL A 128 -17.65 -24.72 -32.02
CA VAL A 128 -19.11 -24.69 -32.19
C VAL A 128 -19.48 -24.49 -33.66
N GLN A 129 -18.71 -23.70 -34.42
CA GLN A 129 -18.92 -23.56 -35.87
C GLN A 129 -18.54 -24.83 -36.64
N GLN A 130 -17.47 -25.53 -36.24
CA GLN A 130 -17.04 -26.77 -36.88
C GLN A 130 -17.97 -27.95 -36.59
N LEU A 131 -18.64 -27.95 -35.43
CA LEU A 131 -19.61 -28.98 -35.03
C LEU A 131 -21.05 -28.71 -35.51
N GLN A 132 -21.28 -27.74 -36.40
CA GLN A 132 -22.56 -27.52 -37.08
C GLN A 132 -22.49 -28.01 -38.54
N PRO A 133 -22.51 -29.33 -38.81
CA PRO A 133 -22.66 -29.84 -40.15
C PRO A 133 -24.07 -29.58 -40.70
N HIS A 134 -24.16 -28.75 -41.73
CA HIS A 134 -25.09 -28.85 -42.87
C HIS A 134 -26.55 -29.25 -42.56
N GLN A 135 -27.21 -28.56 -41.63
CA GLN A 135 -28.67 -28.57 -41.59
C GLN A 135 -29.20 -27.62 -42.68
N ARG A 136 -29.72 -28.24 -43.74
CA ARG A 136 -30.62 -27.73 -44.79
C ARG A 136 -29.92 -27.15 -46.03
N ASP A 137 -29.80 -28.00 -47.05
CA ASP A 137 -30.62 -27.81 -48.24
C ASP A 137 -31.28 -29.15 -48.57
N HIS A 138 -32.57 -29.24 -48.23
CA HIS A 138 -33.44 -30.31 -48.67
C HIS A 138 -33.79 -30.02 -50.13
N PRO A 139 -33.70 -30.99 -51.07
CA PRO A 139 -33.95 -30.71 -52.47
C PRO A 139 -35.45 -30.44 -52.68
N ASP A 140 -35.79 -29.20 -53.01
CA ASP A 140 -37.12 -28.85 -53.52
C ASP A 140 -37.35 -29.54 -54.87
N ARG A 141 -38.39 -30.38 -54.92
CA ARG A 141 -39.26 -30.66 -56.08
C ARG A 141 -40.50 -31.40 -55.57
N PRO A 142 -41.67 -31.33 -56.23
CA PRO A 142 -41.89 -30.95 -57.64
C PRO A 142 -43.07 -29.99 -57.88
N ASP A 143 -43.05 -29.29 -59.03
CA ASP A 143 -44.26 -28.81 -59.72
C ASP A 143 -44.20 -29.27 -61.18
N GLN A 144 -44.76 -30.45 -61.48
CA GLN A 144 -45.38 -30.83 -62.78
C GLN A 144 -46.38 -31.97 -62.55
#